data_AF-A0A3S8VKS3-F1
#
_entry.id   AF-A0A3S8VKS3-F1
#
_cell.length_a   1.000
_cell.length_b   1.000
_cell.length_c   1.000
_cell.angle_alpha   90.00
_cell.angle_beta   90.00
_cell.angle_gamma   90.00
#
_symmetry.space_group_name_H-M   'P 1'
#
loop_
_entity.id
_entity.type
_entity.pdbx_description
1 polymer ?
#
loop_
_entity_poly.entity_id
_entity_poly.type
_entity_poly.pdbx_seq_one_letter_code
_entity_poly.pdbx_strand_id
1 'polypeptide(L)'
;MDEGIPGDRWIGYENDDCGVINVPETLRALRRLADGRHGSLFLDNAEVYEVHPPKKKSDPAVRVKVRGSGVPKGGQELTADKCIITCGVWTNDILKNLGLELDYEV
;
A
#
# COMPACT_ATOMS: atom_id res chain seq x y z
N MET A 1 -7.69 -20.63 55.82
CA MET A 1 -7.91 -21.37 54.56
C MET A 1 -8.13 -20.31 53.51
N ASP A 2 -7.04 -19.92 52.83
CA ASP A 2 -7.14 -19.07 51.64
C ASP A 2 -7.37 -20.01 50.46
N GLU A 3 -8.59 -20.05 49.95
CA GLU A 3 -8.89 -20.66 48.66
C GLU A 3 -8.44 -19.70 47.56
N GLY A 4 -7.13 -19.70 47.28
CA GLY A 4 -6.54 -18.94 46.19
C GLY A 4 -6.99 -19.47 44.84
N ILE A 5 -7.58 -18.60 44.03
CA ILE A 5 -7.95 -18.87 42.63
C ILE A 5 -6.72 -19.47 41.92
N PRO A 6 -6.83 -20.62 41.22
CA PRO A 6 -5.78 -21.11 40.34
C PRO A 6 -5.69 -20.14 39.15
N GLY A 7 -4.99 -19.02 39.35
CA GLY A 7 -4.67 -18.08 38.30
C GLY A 7 -3.58 -18.70 37.45
N ASP A 8 -3.92 -19.05 36.22
CA ASP A 8 -3.00 -19.52 35.18
C ASP A 8 -1.71 -18.70 35.24
N ARG A 9 -0.59 -19.37 35.50
CA ARG A 9 0.71 -18.72 35.58
C ARG A 9 1.10 -18.27 34.17
N TRP A 10 0.95 -17.00 33.88
CA TRP A 10 1.46 -16.38 32.66
C TRP A 10 2.98 -16.53 32.61
N ILE A 11 3.49 -17.14 31.54
CA ILE A 11 4.94 -17.28 31.26
C ILE A 11 5.26 -16.35 30.10
N GLY A 12 6.31 -15.53 30.26
CA GLY A 12 6.85 -14.66 29.21
C GLY A 12 8.35 -14.87 29.03
N TYR A 13 8.89 -14.38 27.91
CA TYR A 13 10.33 -14.32 27.66
C TYR A 13 10.70 -12.92 27.18
N GLU A 14 11.91 -12.50 27.51
CA GLU A 14 12.51 -11.25 27.03
C GLU A 14 13.41 -11.54 25.83
N ASN A 15 13.40 -10.63 24.85
CA ASN A 15 14.28 -10.67 23.70
C ASN A 15 14.92 -9.29 23.53
N ASP A 16 16.20 -9.20 23.84
CA ASP A 16 16.97 -7.95 23.84
C ASP A 16 17.21 -7.38 22.43
N ASP A 17 17.04 -8.21 21.39
CA ASP A 17 17.20 -7.79 19.99
C ASP A 17 15.90 -7.19 19.40
N CYS A 18 14.78 -7.29 20.13
CA CYS A 18 13.55 -6.63 19.75
C CYS A 18 13.62 -5.13 20.00
N GLY A 19 12.80 -4.36 19.29
CA GLY A 19 12.77 -2.92 19.45
C GLY A 19 11.53 -2.27 18.86
N VAL A 20 11.57 -0.94 18.83
CA VAL A 20 10.48 -0.12 18.32
C VAL A 20 10.96 0.65 17.09
N ILE A 21 10.15 0.67 16.04
CA ILE A 21 10.43 1.44 14.83
C ILE A 21 9.78 2.82 14.96
N ASN A 22 10.55 3.88 14.70
CA ASN A 22 10.01 5.22 14.54
C ASN A 22 9.35 5.36 13.15
N VAL A 23 8.10 4.90 13.04
CA VAL A 23 7.35 4.85 11.77
C VAL A 23 7.29 6.21 11.05
N PRO A 24 6.95 7.34 11.71
CA PRO A 24 6.91 8.64 11.04
C PRO A 24 8.23 9.05 10.41
N GLU A 25 9.36 8.87 11.10
CA GLU A 25 10.68 9.23 10.56
C GLU A 25 11.12 8.30 9.44
N THR A 26 10.84 7.00 9.55
CA THR A 26 11.11 6.03 8.48
C THR A 26 10.40 6.43 7.19
N LEU A 27 9.11 6.75 7.26
CA LEU A 27 8.34 7.17 6.08
C LEU A 27 8.87 8.47 5.47
N ARG A 28 9.20 9.46 6.30
CA ARG A 28 9.79 10.74 5.85
C ARG A 28 11.15 10.52 5.17
N ALA A 29 12.00 9.66 5.72
CA ALA A 29 13.30 9.35 5.16
C ALA A 29 13.17 8.68 3.78
N LEU A 30 12.31 7.67 3.66
CA LEU A 30 12.06 6.98 2.39
C LEU A 30 11.51 7.93 1.32
N ARG A 31 10.53 8.77 1.68
CA ARG A 31 9.96 9.78 0.78
C ARG A 31 11.03 10.75 0.26
N ARG A 32 11.88 11.27 1.16
CA ARG A 32 12.97 12.19 0.80
C ARG A 32 14.01 11.55 -0.12
N LEU A 33 14.35 10.29 0.10
CA LEU A 33 15.31 9.58 -0.75
C LEU A 33 14.76 9.36 -2.17
N ALA A 34 13.49 9.01 -2.30
CA ALA A 34 12.85 8.81 -3.59
C ALA A 34 12.69 10.12 -4.38
N ASP A 35 12.30 11.21 -3.70
CA ASP A 35 12.12 12.54 -4.30
C ASP A 35 13.48 13.17 -4.68
N GLY A 36 14.37 13.31 -3.70
CA GLY A 36 15.58 14.13 -3.82
C GLY A 36 16.77 13.48 -4.55
N ARG A 37 16.76 12.17 -4.82
CA ARG A 37 17.88 11.48 -5.49
C ARG A 37 17.52 10.72 -6.77
N HIS A 38 16.25 10.35 -6.94
CA HIS A 38 15.84 9.46 -8.03
C HIS A 38 14.77 10.07 -8.94
N GLY A 39 14.35 11.33 -8.71
CA GLY A 39 13.44 12.05 -9.59
C GLY A 39 12.03 11.43 -9.63
N SER A 40 11.61 10.77 -8.55
CA SER A 40 10.27 10.18 -8.48
C SER A 40 9.22 11.28 -8.38
N LEU A 41 8.18 11.20 -9.20
CA LEU A 41 7.03 12.09 -9.10
C LEU A 41 6.04 11.56 -8.05
N PHE A 42 5.63 12.42 -7.14
CA PHE A 42 4.58 12.12 -6.18
C PHE A 42 3.31 12.90 -6.50
N LEU A 43 2.22 12.17 -6.70
CA LEU A 43 0.88 12.73 -6.89
C LEU A 43 0.07 12.49 -5.61
N ASP A 44 0.18 13.42 -4.67
CA ASP A 44 -0.58 13.36 -3.42
C ASP A 44 -2.05 13.79 -3.67
N ASN A 45 -2.98 13.30 -2.83
CA ASN A 45 -4.42 13.51 -3.00
C ASN A 45 -4.95 13.07 -4.38
N ALA A 46 -4.33 12.05 -4.97
CA ALA A 46 -4.77 11.40 -6.19
C ALA A 46 -5.16 9.95 -5.89
N GLU A 47 -6.44 9.64 -6.06
CA GLU A 47 -7.00 8.30 -5.93
C GLU A 47 -6.88 7.57 -7.27
N VAL A 48 -6.23 6.40 -7.26
CA VAL A 48 -6.32 5.44 -8.35
C VAL A 48 -7.66 4.71 -8.23
N TYR A 49 -8.50 4.77 -9.25
CA TYR A 49 -9.81 4.11 -9.23
C TYR A 49 -9.98 3.01 -10.28
N GLU A 50 -9.12 2.96 -11.30
CA GLU A 50 -9.06 1.89 -12.29
C GLU A 50 -7.63 1.57 -12.71
N VAL A 51 -7.32 0.29 -12.88
CA VAL A 51 -6.08 -0.20 -13.50
C VAL A 51 -6.48 -1.11 -14.67
N HIS A 52 -5.90 -0.85 -15.85
CA HIS A 52 -6.15 -1.60 -17.07
C HIS A 52 -4.84 -2.25 -17.54
N PRO A 53 -4.78 -3.59 -17.60
CA PRO A 53 -3.60 -4.28 -18.08
C PRO A 53 -3.46 -4.10 -19.60
N PRO A 54 -2.29 -4.43 -20.16
CA PRO A 54 -2.04 -4.39 -21.59
C PRO A 54 -3.06 -5.25 -22.35
N LYS A 55 -3.79 -4.64 -23.30
CA LYS A 55 -4.85 -5.35 -24.04
C LYS A 55 -4.32 -6.16 -25.22
N LYS A 56 -3.14 -5.81 -25.74
CA LYS A 56 -2.51 -6.44 -26.90
C LYS A 56 -1.00 -6.42 -26.70
N LYS A 57 -0.29 -7.40 -27.28
CA LYS A 57 1.20 -7.38 -27.32
C LYS A 57 1.77 -6.11 -27.98
N SER A 58 1.00 -5.45 -28.85
CA SER A 58 1.39 -4.22 -29.53
C SER A 58 1.25 -2.95 -28.67
N ASP A 59 0.57 -3.03 -27.53
CA ASP A 59 0.39 -1.94 -26.57
C ASP A 59 0.68 -2.52 -25.17
N PRO A 60 1.96 -2.69 -24.80
CA PRO A 60 2.37 -3.36 -23.57
C PRO A 60 2.17 -2.50 -22.31
N ALA A 61 1.64 -1.29 -22.44
CA ALA A 61 1.51 -0.37 -21.33
C ALA A 61 0.31 -0.71 -20.44
N VAL A 62 0.53 -0.66 -19.13
CA VAL A 62 -0.53 -0.58 -18.12
C VAL A 62 -1.07 0.84 -18.14
N ARG A 63 -2.40 1.00 -18.14
CA ARG A 63 -3.08 2.28 -17.98
C ARG A 63 -3.69 2.38 -16.59
N VAL A 64 -3.51 3.52 -15.95
CA VAL A 64 -4.02 3.80 -14.59
C VAL A 64 -4.84 5.07 -14.65
N LYS A 65 -6.10 5.01 -14.19
CA LYS A 65 -6.93 6.21 -14.09
C LYS A 65 -6.92 6.75 -12.66
N VAL A 66 -6.69 8.05 -12.56
CA VAL A 66 -6.58 8.77 -11.30
C VAL A 66 -7.54 9.96 -11.25
N ARG A 67 -8.04 10.28 -10.05
CA ARG A 67 -8.89 11.45 -9.77
C ARG A 67 -8.46 12.10 -8.46
N GLY A 68 -8.80 13.37 -8.26
CA GLY A 68 -8.51 14.06 -6.99
C GLY A 68 -8.14 15.52 -7.17
N SER A 69 -7.77 16.19 -6.08
CA SER A 69 -7.47 17.63 -6.08
C SER A 69 -6.17 17.98 -6.79
N GLY A 70 -5.24 17.03 -6.91
CA GLY A 70 -4.00 17.15 -7.68
C GLY A 70 -4.12 16.82 -9.17
N VAL A 71 -5.33 16.56 -9.67
CA VAL A 71 -5.60 16.02 -11.01
C VAL A 71 -6.58 16.92 -11.77
N PRO A 72 -6.48 17.08 -13.10
CA PRO A 72 -7.46 17.84 -13.89
C PRO A 72 -8.92 17.39 -13.65
N LYS A 73 -9.86 18.35 -13.74
CA LYS A 73 -11.30 18.05 -13.66
C LYS A 73 -11.68 17.04 -14.74
N GLY A 74 -12.20 15.89 -14.32
CA GLY A 74 -12.50 14.75 -15.20
C GLY A 74 -11.54 13.56 -15.06
N GLY A 75 -10.48 13.70 -14.26
CA GLY A 75 -9.47 12.66 -14.03
C GLY A 75 -8.29 12.75 -15.00
N GLN A 76 -7.32 11.88 -14.80
CA GLN A 76 -6.13 11.74 -15.63
C GLN A 76 -5.84 10.25 -15.85
N GLU A 77 -5.32 9.92 -17.02
CA GLU A 77 -4.79 8.60 -17.32
C GLU A 77 -3.26 8.66 -17.35
N LEU A 78 -2.63 7.73 -16.64
CA LEU A 78 -1.19 7.51 -16.61
C LEU A 78 -0.87 6.19 -17.30
N THR A 79 0.29 6.12 -17.96
CA THR A 79 0.76 4.89 -18.62
C THR A 79 2.14 4.51 -18.10
N ALA A 80 2.38 3.20 -17.95
CA ALA A 80 3.66 2.67 -17.52
C ALA A 80 3.86 1.24 -18.03
N ASP A 81 5.11 0.79 -18.15
CA ASP A 81 5.41 -0.61 -18.53
C ASP A 81 4.96 -1.61 -17.46
N LYS A 82 4.95 -1.18 -16.19
CA LYS A 82 4.53 -1.98 -15.03
C LYS A 82 3.81 -1.11 -14.02
N CYS A 83 2.88 -1.73 -13.29
CA CYS A 83 2.20 -1.11 -12.15
C CYS A 83 2.42 -1.99 -10.92
N ILE A 84 2.82 -1.38 -9.81
CA ILE A 84 2.96 -2.04 -8.51
C ILE A 84 1.79 -1.55 -7.65
N ILE A 85 1.00 -2.49 -7.12
CA ILE A 85 -0.17 -2.21 -6.29
C ILE A 85 0.18 -2.45 -4.83
N THR A 86 0.26 -1.39 -4.03
CA THR A 86 0.56 -1.43 -2.58
C THR A 86 -0.40 -0.52 -1.80
N CYS A 87 -1.70 -0.64 -2.04
CA CYS A 87 -2.72 0.25 -1.48
C CYS A 87 -3.43 -0.31 -0.23
N GLY A 88 -2.80 -1.25 0.50
CA GLY A 88 -3.32 -1.74 1.77
C GLY A 88 -4.75 -2.32 1.66
N VAL A 89 -5.65 -1.88 2.54
CA VAL A 89 -7.04 -2.37 2.60
C VAL A 89 -7.84 -2.14 1.31
N TRP A 90 -7.44 -1.19 0.47
CA TRP A 90 -8.11 -0.88 -0.81
C TRP A 90 -7.66 -1.78 -1.97
N THR A 91 -6.80 -2.78 -1.73
CA THR A 91 -6.25 -3.62 -2.79
C THR A 91 -7.34 -4.33 -3.60
N ASN A 92 -8.34 -4.94 -2.96
CA ASN A 92 -9.44 -5.60 -3.68
C ASN A 92 -10.30 -4.62 -4.49
N ASP A 93 -10.43 -3.37 -4.08
CA ASP A 93 -11.18 -2.37 -4.86
C ASP A 93 -10.50 -2.06 -6.19
N ILE A 94 -9.16 -2.07 -6.22
CA ILE A 94 -8.39 -1.94 -7.46
C ILE A 94 -8.45 -3.22 -8.29
N LEU A 95 -8.32 -4.38 -7.64
CA LEU A 95 -8.27 -5.69 -8.31
C LEU A 95 -9.61 -6.13 -8.92
N LYS A 96 -10.75 -5.69 -8.38
CA LYS A 96 -12.09 -5.97 -8.96
C LYS A 96 -12.17 -5.57 -10.43
N ASN A 97 -11.56 -4.47 -10.82
CA ASN A 97 -11.51 -4.02 -12.23
C ASN A 97 -10.72 -4.98 -13.14
N LEU A 98 -9.88 -5.82 -12.56
CA LEU A 98 -9.11 -6.88 -13.23
C LEU A 98 -9.82 -8.24 -13.19
N GLY A 99 -10.98 -8.34 -12.53
CA GLY A 99 -11.65 -9.62 -12.27
C GLY A 99 -10.89 -10.49 -11.26
N LEU A 100 -10.10 -9.88 -10.38
CA LEU A 100 -9.30 -10.55 -9.36
C LEU A 100 -9.80 -10.17 -7.97
N GLU A 101 -9.66 -11.10 -7.02
CA GLU A 101 -9.96 -10.88 -5.61
C GLU A 101 -8.94 -11.66 -4.78
N LEU A 102 -8.37 -11.00 -3.77
CA LEU A 102 -7.56 -11.64 -2.76
C LEU A 102 -8.46 -12.06 -1.60
N ASP A 103 -8.36 -13.32 -1.22
CA ASP A 103 -9.01 -13.83 -0.01
C ASP A 103 -8.15 -13.43 1.19
N TYR A 104 -8.67 -12.54 2.03
CA TYR A 104 -8.01 -12.14 3.26
C TYR A 104 -8.70 -12.85 4.42
N GLU A 105 -8.02 -13.83 5.02
CA GLU A 105 -8.36 -14.25 6.38
C GLU A 105 -7.94 -13.12 7.32
N VAL A 106 -8.92 -12.38 7.85
CA VAL A 106 -8.70 -11.34 8.89
C VAL A 106 -8.95 -11.95 10.26
#